data_AF-A0A1H9B8F5-F1
#
_entry.id   AF-A0A1H9B8F5-F1
#
_cell.length_a   1.000
_cell.length_b   1.000
_cell.length_c   1.000
_cell.angle_alpha   90.00
_cell.angle_beta   90.00
_cell.angle_gamma   90.00
#
_symmetry.space_group_name_H-M   'P 1'
#
loop_
_entity.id
_entity.type
_entity.pdbx_description
1 polymer ?
#
loop_
_entity_poly.entity_id
_entity_poly.type
_entity_poly.pdbx_seq_one_letter_code
_entity_poly.pdbx_strand_id
1 'polypeptide(L)'
;MTNAQLVLQPRGGSRHNGPQNFERSVRRGVRISDIASELGDDLAALSRLFPDGIARLWGSTPTASTGNAKAVALRNRRAGDRILFYADMGFLAEATILHVFRNADVARAVWGADEEGATWEHIVALGDVQEYEPAIPADRVLTPLGLSAPLRSITLIPADRHARLGELRTEQATQPRYWLLQCNPAVWDVWAWYQDNTMELDRWTVAIHHQDLRPGDRFAFWISGAAAGVYGLGEITSAVHRTTDFDSYWKEQPPSEADVVDLRFDRYLFDAPITKQRLQSDPAFARARILRMPGGANPFPLTPAEWHVLEASAARGRTNRPRRSETVLTSRPVGDVPEDTTSSNNGGPRTVTYPEARLIKQYSEFLGRELRCLVGRLPTGEELVCDVFDDRQTMIIEAKASTSRQDVRMAIGQLLDYQHHLRPDASLAVLLPARPAPSLIDLLKATGMELIYCEDGTFHSTRTPLTAQGAPVER
;
A
#
# COMPACT_ATOMS: atom_id res chain seq x y z
N MET A 1 -7.86 32.59 -24.50
CA MET A 1 -6.94 31.44 -24.64
C MET A 1 -5.55 31.95 -24.32
N THR A 2 -4.90 31.43 -23.29
CA THR A 2 -3.57 31.87 -22.85
C THR A 2 -2.53 31.48 -23.90
N ASN A 3 -1.72 32.44 -24.37
CA ASN A 3 -0.61 32.22 -25.31
C ASN A 3 0.66 31.68 -24.60
N ALA A 4 0.43 30.87 -23.56
CA ALA A 4 1.47 30.28 -22.74
C ALA A 4 2.17 29.18 -23.54
N GLN A 5 3.50 29.11 -23.48
CA GLN A 5 4.28 28.03 -24.09
C GLN A 5 4.46 26.89 -23.11
N LEU A 6 4.90 25.73 -23.60
CA LEU A 6 5.20 24.58 -22.78
C LEU A 6 6.70 24.25 -22.82
N VAL A 7 7.35 24.23 -21.67
CA VAL A 7 8.75 23.87 -21.48
C VAL A 7 8.81 22.41 -21.03
N LEU A 8 9.36 21.52 -21.87
CA LEU A 8 9.69 20.16 -21.46
C LEU A 8 11.08 20.16 -20.84
N GLN A 9 11.18 19.88 -19.55
CA GLN A 9 12.39 20.05 -18.74
C GLN A 9 12.88 18.69 -18.22
N PRO A 10 13.97 18.13 -18.76
CA PRO A 10 14.65 17.02 -18.11
C PRO A 10 15.13 17.42 -16.70
N ARG A 11 14.79 16.60 -15.70
CA ARG A 11 15.20 16.78 -14.30
C ARG A 11 16.68 16.41 -14.08
N GLY A 12 17.23 15.57 -14.95
CA GLY A 12 18.56 14.96 -14.81
C GLY A 12 18.55 13.74 -13.88
N GLY A 13 19.42 12.77 -14.15
CA GLY A 13 19.56 11.56 -13.32
C GLY A 13 20.35 11.81 -12.02
N SER A 14 20.53 10.76 -11.22
CA SER A 14 21.28 10.84 -9.95
C SER A 14 22.73 11.31 -10.13
N ARG A 15 23.37 10.99 -11.26
CA ARG A 15 24.72 11.46 -11.61
C ARG A 15 24.85 12.99 -11.63
N HIS A 16 23.75 13.71 -11.85
CA HIS A 16 23.72 15.18 -11.91
C HIS A 16 22.95 15.79 -10.74
N ASN A 17 22.81 15.06 -9.62
CA ASN A 17 22.06 15.47 -8.43
C ASN A 17 20.60 15.86 -8.70
N GLY A 18 20.03 15.48 -9.85
CA GLY A 18 18.69 15.87 -10.26
C GLY A 18 17.61 15.55 -9.22
N PRO A 19 17.57 14.34 -8.61
CA PRO A 19 16.51 13.99 -7.66
C PRO A 19 16.59 14.81 -6.38
N GLN A 20 17.82 15.01 -5.89
CA GLN A 20 18.10 15.78 -4.68
C GLN A 20 17.81 17.26 -4.88
N ASN A 21 18.17 17.82 -6.04
CA ASN A 21 17.88 19.21 -6.39
C ASN A 21 16.37 19.46 -6.50
N PHE A 22 15.61 18.51 -7.07
CA PHE A 22 14.16 18.61 -7.19
C PHE A 22 13.48 18.57 -5.83
N GLU A 23 13.86 17.61 -4.99
CA GLU A 23 13.41 17.53 -3.59
C GLU A 23 13.70 18.83 -2.81
N ARG A 24 14.92 19.35 -2.93
CA ARG A 24 15.35 20.56 -2.22
C ARG A 24 14.60 21.82 -2.67
N SER A 25 14.55 22.07 -3.98
CA SER A 25 14.16 23.40 -4.50
C SER A 25 12.75 23.48 -5.09
N VAL A 26 12.17 22.34 -5.51
CA VAL A 26 10.80 22.29 -6.05
C VAL A 26 9.80 21.81 -5.01
N ARG A 27 10.08 20.70 -4.31
CA ARG A 27 9.19 20.17 -3.28
C ARG A 27 9.21 20.98 -2.00
N ARG A 28 10.37 21.03 -1.34
CA ARG A 28 10.55 21.76 -0.07
C ARG A 28 10.56 23.27 -0.28
N GLY A 29 11.17 23.71 -1.37
CA GLY A 29 11.39 25.12 -1.66
C GLY A 29 12.59 25.69 -0.89
N VAL A 30 12.99 26.89 -1.31
CA VAL A 30 14.14 27.63 -0.77
C VAL A 30 13.61 28.85 -0.04
N ARG A 31 14.02 29.04 1.22
CA ARG A 31 13.68 30.27 1.95
C ARG A 31 14.39 31.45 1.28
N ILE A 32 13.64 32.48 0.93
CA ILE A 32 14.18 33.67 0.26
C ILE A 32 15.25 34.33 1.14
N SER A 33 15.09 34.30 2.47
CA SER A 33 16.07 34.81 3.42
C SER A 33 17.45 34.17 3.29
N ASP A 34 17.51 32.89 2.89
CA ASP A 34 18.75 32.12 2.83
C ASP A 34 19.59 32.47 1.59
N ILE A 35 18.99 33.17 0.61
CA ILE A 35 19.63 33.59 -0.65
C ILE A 35 19.46 35.09 -0.92
N ALA A 36 19.01 35.87 0.07
CA ALA A 36 18.63 37.27 -0.12
C ALA A 36 19.81 38.15 -0.52
N SER A 37 21.01 37.86 0.01
CA SER A 37 22.26 38.56 -0.32
C SER A 37 22.68 38.39 -1.78
N GLU A 38 22.36 37.26 -2.38
CA GLU A 38 22.76 36.88 -3.74
C GLU A 38 21.72 37.29 -4.79
N LEU A 39 20.46 37.51 -4.37
CA LEU A 39 19.34 37.74 -5.29
C LEU A 39 19.40 39.07 -6.04
N GLY A 40 20.05 40.10 -5.48
CA GLY A 40 20.12 41.43 -6.09
C GLY A 40 18.73 41.96 -6.45
N ASP A 41 18.56 42.41 -7.70
CA ASP A 41 17.32 43.02 -8.19
C ASP A 41 16.11 42.06 -8.19
N ASP A 42 16.34 40.73 -8.21
CA ASP A 42 15.28 39.72 -8.22
C ASP A 42 14.60 39.55 -6.85
N LEU A 43 15.19 40.07 -5.77
CA LEU A 43 14.67 39.92 -4.39
C LEU A 43 13.26 40.49 -4.23
N ALA A 44 12.99 41.66 -4.80
CA ALA A 44 11.69 42.31 -4.72
C ALA A 44 10.61 41.54 -5.51
N ALA A 45 11.00 40.89 -6.61
CA ALA A 45 10.09 40.07 -7.41
C ALA A 45 9.73 38.78 -6.67
N LEU A 46 10.73 38.05 -6.15
CA LEU A 46 10.49 36.81 -5.41
C LEU A 46 9.71 37.04 -4.12
N SER A 47 10.03 38.07 -3.34
CA SER A 47 9.30 38.39 -2.09
C SER A 47 7.81 38.67 -2.35
N ARG A 48 7.47 39.25 -3.51
CA ARG A 48 6.07 39.49 -3.90
C ARG A 48 5.37 38.24 -4.42
N LEU A 49 6.08 37.35 -5.11
CA LEU A 49 5.53 36.11 -5.66
C LEU A 49 5.35 35.02 -4.59
N PHE A 50 6.20 35.02 -3.55
CA PHE A 50 6.18 34.04 -2.46
C PHE A 50 6.05 34.78 -1.11
N PRO A 51 4.83 35.24 -0.76
CA PRO A 51 4.60 35.98 0.48
C PRO A 51 4.83 35.15 1.75
N ASP A 52 4.85 33.83 1.64
CA ASP A 52 5.23 32.89 2.71
C ASP A 52 6.76 32.81 2.92
N GLY A 53 7.53 33.49 2.06
CA GLY A 53 8.99 33.50 2.08
C GLY A 53 9.65 32.25 1.52
N ILE A 54 8.92 31.31 0.92
CA ILE A 54 9.47 30.04 0.43
C ILE A 54 9.33 29.92 -1.09
N ALA A 55 10.38 30.30 -1.82
CA ALA A 55 10.43 30.24 -3.27
C ALA A 55 10.64 28.81 -3.79
N ARG A 56 9.80 28.36 -4.73
CA ARG A 56 10.06 27.14 -5.50
C ARG A 56 10.91 27.49 -6.73
N LEU A 57 12.08 26.88 -6.85
CA LEU A 57 13.08 27.23 -7.85
C LEU A 57 13.52 26.01 -8.65
N TRP A 58 13.85 26.21 -9.92
CA TRP A 58 14.57 25.23 -10.72
C TRP A 58 15.59 25.91 -11.62
N GLY A 59 16.76 25.30 -11.77
CA GLY A 59 17.85 25.84 -12.56
C GLY A 59 18.21 24.97 -13.76
N SER A 60 18.80 25.58 -14.78
CA SER A 60 19.40 24.87 -15.91
C SER A 60 20.83 25.37 -16.15
N THR A 61 21.73 24.46 -16.51
CA THR A 61 23.09 24.84 -16.91
C THR A 61 23.08 25.61 -18.22
N PRO A 62 24.07 26.48 -18.46
CA PRO A 62 24.24 27.18 -19.74
C PRO A 62 24.46 26.22 -20.92
N THR A 63 24.51 26.77 -22.12
CA THR A 63 24.93 26.04 -23.32
C THR A 63 25.80 26.93 -24.18
N ALA A 64 26.93 26.39 -24.68
CA ALA A 64 27.84 27.13 -25.54
C ALA A 64 27.28 27.34 -26.97
N SER A 65 26.36 26.48 -27.42
CA SER A 65 25.73 26.60 -28.73
C SER A 65 24.55 27.57 -28.67
N THR A 66 24.48 28.55 -29.56
CA THR A 66 23.45 29.61 -29.52
C THR A 66 22.15 29.27 -30.27
N GLY A 67 22.16 28.21 -31.10
CA GLY A 67 21.05 27.83 -31.97
C GLY A 67 20.38 26.48 -31.67
N ASN A 68 20.84 25.72 -30.66
CA ASN A 68 20.24 24.42 -30.34
C ASN A 68 18.91 24.59 -29.55
N ALA A 69 18.12 23.51 -29.48
CA ALA A 69 16.82 23.51 -28.79
C ALA A 69 16.91 24.01 -27.34
N LYS A 70 18.00 23.69 -26.63
CA LYS A 70 18.27 24.18 -25.28
C LYS A 70 18.41 25.70 -25.25
N ALA A 71 19.27 26.28 -26.09
CA ALA A 71 19.49 27.73 -26.16
C ALA A 71 18.21 28.49 -26.53
N VAL A 72 17.43 27.94 -27.46
CA VAL A 72 16.10 28.48 -27.83
C VAL A 72 15.17 28.46 -26.62
N ALA A 73 15.07 27.34 -25.91
CA ALA A 73 14.19 27.21 -24.74
C ALA A 73 14.63 28.09 -23.56
N LEU A 74 15.93 28.17 -23.26
CA LEU A 74 16.45 29.02 -22.18
C LEU A 74 16.19 30.51 -22.45
N ARG A 75 16.28 30.94 -23.71
CA ARG A 75 16.11 32.34 -24.12
C ARG A 75 14.65 32.77 -24.23
N ASN A 76 13.78 31.89 -24.72
CA ASN A 76 12.42 32.29 -25.13
C ASN A 76 11.33 31.94 -24.09
N ARG A 77 11.63 31.12 -23.08
CA ARG A 77 10.70 30.89 -21.96
C ARG A 77 10.48 32.19 -21.19
N ARG A 78 9.29 32.35 -20.61
CA ARG A 78 8.89 33.55 -19.87
C ARG A 78 7.92 33.22 -18.75
N ALA A 79 7.68 34.21 -17.88
CA ALA A 79 6.60 34.13 -16.91
C ALA A 79 5.25 33.87 -17.61
N GLY A 80 4.44 33.00 -17.03
CA GLY A 80 3.17 32.50 -17.58
C GLY A 80 3.29 31.23 -18.42
N ASP A 81 4.49 30.83 -18.85
CA ASP A 81 4.69 29.55 -19.52
C ASP A 81 4.54 28.38 -18.54
N ARG A 82 4.14 27.21 -19.06
CA ARG A 82 4.08 25.97 -18.28
C ARG A 82 5.39 25.21 -18.42
N ILE A 83 5.78 24.47 -17.38
CA ILE A 83 6.94 23.58 -17.39
C ILE A 83 6.52 22.17 -16.97
N LEU A 84 6.98 21.15 -17.70
CA LEU A 84 6.77 19.72 -17.41
C LEU A 84 8.13 19.06 -17.14
N PHE A 85 8.27 18.44 -15.96
CA PHE A 85 9.50 17.80 -15.53
C PHE A 85 9.57 16.34 -15.97
N TYR A 86 10.59 16.00 -16.75
CA TYR A 86 10.80 14.68 -17.33
C TYR A 86 11.92 13.93 -16.58
N ALA A 87 11.65 12.69 -16.18
CA ALA A 87 12.65 11.73 -15.70
C ALA A 87 12.14 10.29 -15.88
N ASP A 88 13.05 9.32 -15.94
CA ASP A 88 12.71 7.89 -15.86
C ASP A 88 11.59 7.45 -16.83
N MET A 89 11.66 7.95 -18.07
CA MET A 89 10.66 7.68 -19.13
C MET A 89 9.23 8.17 -18.84
N GLY A 90 9.07 9.16 -17.96
CA GLY A 90 7.80 9.83 -17.70
C GLY A 90 7.94 11.29 -17.32
N PHE A 91 6.80 11.98 -17.22
CA PHE A 91 6.68 13.33 -16.70
C PHE A 91 6.14 13.27 -15.27
N LEU A 92 6.95 13.71 -14.31
CA LEU A 92 6.71 13.54 -12.88
C LEU A 92 6.05 14.75 -12.22
N ALA A 93 6.10 15.93 -12.84
CA ALA A 93 5.49 17.14 -12.32
C ALA A 93 5.25 18.17 -13.41
N GLU A 94 4.35 19.09 -13.13
CA GLU A 94 4.15 20.33 -13.88
C GLU A 94 4.18 21.56 -12.95
N ALA A 95 4.45 22.73 -13.52
CA ALA A 95 4.35 24.00 -12.81
C ALA A 95 4.11 25.17 -13.78
N THR A 96 3.73 26.33 -13.24
CA THR A 96 3.71 27.62 -13.93
C THR A 96 5.02 28.36 -13.66
N ILE A 97 5.66 28.90 -14.70
CA ILE A 97 6.81 29.79 -14.53
C ILE A 97 6.30 31.16 -14.06
N LEU A 98 6.68 31.58 -12.84
CA LEU A 98 6.30 32.87 -12.27
C LEU A 98 7.32 33.97 -12.57
N HIS A 99 8.60 33.62 -12.62
CA HIS A 99 9.71 34.54 -12.88
C HIS A 99 10.88 33.81 -13.54
N VAL A 100 11.65 34.50 -14.38
CA VAL A 100 12.84 33.95 -15.05
C VAL A 100 14.00 34.91 -14.85
N PHE A 101 15.13 34.40 -14.38
CA PHE A 101 16.33 35.21 -14.12
C PHE A 101 17.60 34.38 -14.29
N ARG A 102 18.75 35.05 -14.44
CA ARG A 102 20.05 34.39 -14.55
C ARG A 102 20.95 34.87 -13.42
N ASN A 103 21.31 33.96 -12.52
CA ASN A 103 22.11 34.30 -11.35
C ASN A 103 22.96 33.10 -10.90
N ALA A 104 24.27 33.19 -11.11
CA ALA A 104 25.20 32.11 -10.77
C ALA A 104 25.43 31.98 -9.26
N ASP A 105 25.35 33.07 -8.51
CA ASP A 105 25.61 33.07 -7.07
C ASP A 105 24.43 32.44 -6.32
N VAL A 106 23.20 32.77 -6.70
CA VAL A 106 22.00 32.05 -6.23
C VAL A 106 22.08 30.58 -6.60
N ALA A 107 22.46 30.24 -7.84
CA ALA A 107 22.56 28.85 -8.26
C ALA A 107 23.59 28.05 -7.44
N ARG A 108 24.73 28.66 -7.07
CA ARG A 108 25.72 28.04 -6.19
C ARG A 108 25.22 27.91 -4.76
N ALA A 109 24.54 28.92 -4.22
CA ALA A 109 23.95 28.84 -2.88
C ALA A 109 22.89 27.72 -2.77
N VAL A 110 22.08 27.54 -3.82
CA VAL A 110 20.97 26.57 -3.84
C VAL A 110 21.41 25.17 -4.26
N TRP A 111 22.27 25.02 -5.27
CA TRP A 111 22.59 23.72 -5.87
C TRP A 111 24.10 23.41 -5.91
N GLY A 112 24.96 24.37 -5.56
CA GLY A 112 26.41 24.23 -5.72
C GLY A 112 26.85 24.31 -7.18
N ALA A 113 27.87 23.53 -7.52
CA ALA A 113 28.38 23.37 -8.88
C ALA A 113 28.59 21.88 -9.18
N ASP A 114 28.62 21.53 -10.45
CA ASP A 114 29.00 20.18 -10.90
C ASP A 114 30.52 19.98 -10.89
N GLU A 115 30.97 18.77 -11.25
CA GLU A 115 32.38 18.37 -11.27
C GLU A 115 33.24 19.23 -12.21
N GLU A 116 32.63 19.87 -13.20
CA GLU A 116 33.28 20.75 -14.18
C GLU A 116 33.21 22.23 -13.76
N GLY A 117 32.63 22.52 -12.58
CA GLY A 117 32.49 23.86 -12.01
C GLY A 117 31.31 24.65 -12.58
N ALA A 118 30.48 24.05 -13.44
CA ALA A 118 29.28 24.69 -13.97
C ALA A 118 28.15 24.66 -12.93
N THR A 119 27.26 25.66 -12.99
CA THR A 119 26.09 25.76 -12.10
C THR A 119 24.82 25.98 -12.90
N TRP A 120 23.67 25.82 -12.26
CA TRP A 120 22.35 25.87 -12.88
C TRP A 120 21.80 27.31 -12.94
N GLU A 121 22.62 28.24 -13.43
CA GLU A 121 22.40 29.69 -13.37
C GLU A 121 21.20 30.22 -14.16
N HIS A 122 20.60 29.45 -15.07
CA HIS A 122 19.38 29.84 -15.75
C HIS A 122 18.15 29.42 -14.93
N ILE A 123 17.71 30.29 -14.02
CA ILE A 123 16.74 29.99 -12.98
C ILE A 123 15.31 30.34 -13.41
N VAL A 124 14.36 29.52 -12.98
CA VAL A 124 12.93 29.81 -13.01
C VAL A 124 12.36 29.71 -11.60
N ALA A 125 11.49 30.66 -11.25
CA ALA A 125 10.63 30.56 -10.08
C ALA A 125 9.29 29.93 -10.48
N LEU A 126 8.80 29.00 -9.67
CA LEU A 126 7.69 28.11 -9.99
C LEU A 126 6.48 28.38 -9.09
N GLY A 127 5.30 28.36 -9.70
CA GLY A 127 3.99 28.38 -9.03
C GLY A 127 3.17 27.18 -9.47
N ASP A 128 2.06 26.92 -8.78
CA ASP A 128 1.10 25.86 -9.12
C ASP A 128 1.76 24.50 -9.37
N VAL A 129 2.78 24.16 -8.56
CA VAL A 129 3.52 22.91 -8.74
C VAL A 129 2.59 21.74 -8.44
N GLN A 130 2.37 20.89 -9.44
CA GLN A 130 1.56 19.68 -9.33
C GLN A 130 2.41 18.48 -9.71
N GLU A 131 2.54 17.52 -8.80
CA GLU A 131 3.23 16.25 -9.06
C GLU A 131 2.26 15.18 -9.56
N TYR A 132 2.79 14.25 -10.35
CA TYR A 132 2.05 13.10 -10.87
C TYR A 132 2.62 11.82 -10.26
N GLU A 133 1.78 11.11 -9.51
CA GLU A 133 2.09 9.78 -9.00
C GLU A 133 0.96 8.80 -9.40
N PRO A 134 1.22 7.86 -10.34
CA PRO A 134 2.47 7.69 -11.08
C PRO A 134 2.74 8.79 -12.11
N ALA A 135 4.01 8.92 -12.53
CA ALA A 135 4.42 9.84 -13.59
C ALA A 135 3.66 9.54 -14.91
N ILE A 136 3.37 10.59 -15.69
CA ILE A 136 2.73 10.44 -17.01
C ILE A 136 3.72 9.76 -17.96
N PRO A 137 3.39 8.61 -18.58
CA PRO A 137 4.27 7.97 -19.55
C PRO A 137 4.72 8.93 -20.67
N ALA A 138 6.01 8.88 -21.02
CA ALA A 138 6.61 9.83 -21.95
C ALA A 138 5.92 9.87 -23.32
N ASP A 139 5.49 8.72 -23.82
CA ASP A 139 4.82 8.56 -25.10
C ASP A 139 3.49 9.33 -25.17
N ARG A 140 2.74 9.41 -24.07
CA ARG A 140 1.49 10.17 -23.99
C ARG A 140 1.67 11.68 -24.18
N VAL A 141 2.84 12.21 -23.81
CA VAL A 141 3.14 13.64 -23.97
C VAL A 141 3.96 13.91 -25.23
N LEU A 142 4.97 13.08 -25.51
CA LEU A 142 5.92 13.31 -26.61
C LEU A 142 5.33 12.96 -27.97
N THR A 143 4.60 11.84 -28.10
CA THR A 143 4.08 11.38 -29.39
C THR A 143 3.10 12.38 -30.02
N PRO A 144 2.13 12.96 -29.28
CA PRO A 144 1.25 14.00 -29.84
C PRO A 144 2.00 15.27 -30.27
N LEU A 145 3.17 15.53 -29.68
CA LEU A 145 4.05 16.64 -30.03
C LEU A 145 5.01 16.31 -31.20
N GLY A 146 4.95 15.10 -31.75
CA GLY A 146 5.88 14.63 -32.78
C GLY A 146 7.31 14.47 -32.26
N LEU A 147 7.47 14.16 -30.98
CA LEU A 147 8.74 13.92 -30.30
C LEU A 147 8.85 12.45 -29.86
N SER A 148 10.08 11.99 -29.65
CA SER A 148 10.37 10.63 -29.17
C SER A 148 11.11 10.65 -27.84
N ALA A 149 10.83 9.67 -26.98
CA ALA A 149 11.64 9.41 -25.79
C ALA A 149 12.99 8.75 -26.18
N PRO A 150 14.06 8.94 -25.38
CA PRO A 150 14.12 9.78 -24.20
C PRO A 150 14.26 11.27 -24.54
N LEU A 151 13.65 12.14 -23.70
CA LEU A 151 13.84 13.58 -23.84
C LEU A 151 15.23 13.97 -23.30
N ARG A 152 16.14 14.33 -24.20
CA ARG A 152 17.56 14.57 -23.88
C ARG A 152 17.91 16.02 -23.54
N SER A 153 17.08 16.97 -23.95
CA SER A 153 17.32 18.39 -23.68
C SER A 153 16.02 19.12 -23.32
N ILE A 154 16.18 20.22 -22.57
CA ILE A 154 15.09 21.18 -22.42
C ILE A 154 14.58 21.62 -23.80
N THR A 155 13.26 21.60 -23.98
CA THR A 155 12.61 21.84 -25.27
C THR A 155 11.41 22.76 -25.06
N LEU A 156 11.29 23.81 -25.87
CA LEU A 156 10.17 24.74 -25.82
C LEU A 156 9.17 24.41 -26.92
N ILE A 157 7.91 24.27 -26.55
CA ILE A 157 6.79 23.92 -27.41
C ILE A 157 5.86 25.14 -27.50
N PRO A 158 5.64 25.69 -28.70
CA PRO A 158 4.70 26.80 -28.92
C PRO A 158 3.25 26.48 -28.51
N ALA A 159 2.45 27.52 -28.23
CA ALA A 159 1.08 27.42 -27.70
C ALA A 159 0.14 26.61 -28.59
N ASP A 160 0.18 26.87 -29.90
CA ASP A 160 -0.60 26.20 -30.93
C ASP A 160 -0.31 24.69 -31.03
N ARG A 161 0.93 24.28 -30.75
CA ARG A 161 1.35 22.87 -30.86
C ARG A 161 0.98 21.99 -29.66
N HIS A 162 0.60 22.57 -28.52
CA HIS A 162 0.30 21.78 -27.30
C HIS A 162 -1.13 21.93 -26.79
N ALA A 163 -2.03 22.56 -27.54
CA ALA A 163 -3.44 22.67 -27.17
C ALA A 163 -4.09 21.30 -26.84
N ARG A 164 -3.75 20.25 -27.60
CA ARG A 164 -4.22 18.87 -27.39
C ARG A 164 -3.71 18.21 -26.09
N LEU A 165 -2.63 18.70 -25.49
CA LEU A 165 -2.19 18.20 -24.17
C LEU A 165 -3.14 18.67 -23.05
N GLY A 166 -3.89 19.74 -23.25
CA GLY A 166 -4.93 20.18 -22.32
C GLY A 166 -6.04 19.13 -22.16
N GLU A 167 -6.44 18.49 -23.26
CA GLU A 167 -7.46 17.44 -23.29
C GLU A 167 -7.00 16.16 -22.55
N LEU A 168 -5.74 15.75 -22.74
CA LEU A 168 -5.14 14.62 -22.01
C LEU A 168 -5.10 14.84 -20.49
N ARG A 169 -4.95 16.09 -20.03
CA ARG A 169 -4.99 16.44 -18.60
C ARG A 169 -6.42 16.34 -18.06
N THR A 170 -7.42 16.73 -18.85
CA THR A 170 -8.83 16.51 -18.50
C THR A 170 -9.13 15.03 -18.40
N GLU A 171 -8.67 14.22 -19.37
CA GLU A 171 -8.84 12.76 -19.33
C GLU A 171 -8.15 12.12 -18.12
N GLN A 172 -6.92 12.53 -17.77
CA GLN A 172 -6.24 12.05 -16.57
C GLN A 172 -6.88 12.54 -15.27
N ALA A 173 -7.40 13.77 -15.23
CA ALA A 173 -8.16 14.27 -14.10
C ALA A 173 -9.50 13.54 -13.91
N THR A 174 -10.02 12.90 -14.96
CA THR A 174 -11.22 12.06 -14.92
C THR A 174 -10.95 10.58 -14.67
N GLN A 175 -9.70 10.11 -14.70
CA GLN A 175 -9.40 8.73 -14.33
C GLN A 175 -9.44 8.57 -12.81
N PRO A 176 -10.08 7.50 -12.30
CA PRO A 176 -10.12 7.26 -10.87
C PRO A 176 -8.71 7.03 -10.33
N ARG A 177 -8.38 7.69 -9.22
CA ARG A 177 -7.14 7.42 -8.48
C ARG A 177 -7.36 6.21 -7.58
N TYR A 178 -6.27 5.57 -7.17
CA TYR A 178 -6.30 4.37 -6.35
C TYR A 178 -5.61 4.66 -5.02
N TRP A 179 -6.29 4.34 -3.94
CA TRP A 179 -5.82 4.61 -2.58
C TRP A 179 -5.83 3.35 -1.74
N LEU A 180 -4.97 3.32 -0.74
CA LEU A 180 -5.01 2.34 0.33
C LEU A 180 -5.29 3.08 1.63
N LEU A 181 -6.43 2.73 2.24
CA LEU A 181 -6.89 3.28 3.51
C LEU A 181 -6.46 2.34 4.63
N GLN A 182 -5.62 2.83 5.53
CA GLN A 182 -5.06 2.02 6.61
C GLN A 182 -5.97 2.02 7.85
N CYS A 183 -6.14 0.84 8.42
CA CYS A 183 -6.75 0.57 9.71
C CYS A 183 -5.75 -0.08 10.66
N ASN A 184 -5.60 0.49 11.85
CA ASN A 184 -4.84 -0.09 12.95
C ASN A 184 -5.80 -0.76 13.95
N PRO A 185 -5.82 -2.11 14.05
CA PRO A 185 -6.68 -2.84 14.99
C PRO A 185 -6.45 -2.54 16.47
N ALA A 186 -5.30 -1.93 16.81
CA ALA A 186 -5.02 -1.48 18.17
C ALA A 186 -5.76 -0.17 18.52
N VAL A 187 -6.11 0.64 17.51
CA VAL A 187 -6.80 1.93 17.68
C VAL A 187 -8.30 1.77 17.45
N TRP A 188 -8.69 1.04 16.40
CA TRP A 188 -10.10 0.81 16.04
C TRP A 188 -10.36 -0.68 15.83
N ASP A 189 -11.33 -1.25 16.55
CA ASP A 189 -11.60 -2.69 16.58
C ASP A 189 -12.36 -3.19 15.34
N VAL A 190 -11.61 -3.28 14.24
CA VAL A 190 -12.11 -3.81 12.97
C VAL A 190 -12.65 -5.23 13.07
N TRP A 191 -12.16 -6.02 14.02
CA TRP A 191 -12.59 -7.41 14.19
C TRP A 191 -13.96 -7.47 14.84
N ALA A 192 -14.14 -6.75 15.95
CA ALA A 192 -15.44 -6.63 16.60
C ALA A 192 -16.47 -6.01 15.63
N TRP A 193 -16.12 -4.92 14.95
CA TRP A 193 -17.01 -4.27 13.98
C TRP A 193 -17.49 -5.23 12.89
N TYR A 194 -16.57 -5.98 12.28
CA TYR A 194 -16.96 -6.89 11.21
C TYR A 194 -17.80 -8.05 11.74
N GLN A 195 -17.42 -8.63 12.88
CA GLN A 195 -18.11 -9.78 13.49
C GLN A 195 -19.51 -9.45 14.00
N ASP A 196 -19.68 -8.31 14.67
CA ASP A 196 -20.98 -7.84 15.16
C ASP A 196 -21.95 -7.63 14.00
N ASN A 197 -21.42 -7.13 12.88
CA ASN A 197 -22.16 -6.97 11.63
C ASN A 197 -23.46 -6.14 11.78
N THR A 198 -23.45 -5.15 12.69
CA THR A 198 -24.62 -4.33 13.05
C THR A 198 -24.61 -2.95 12.39
N MET A 199 -23.43 -2.41 12.08
CA MET A 199 -23.24 -1.04 11.59
C MET A 199 -22.34 -1.03 10.36
N GLU A 200 -22.72 -0.33 9.29
CA GLU A 200 -21.90 -0.16 8.09
C GLU A 200 -20.67 0.71 8.35
N LEU A 201 -19.62 0.51 7.54
CA LEU A 201 -18.46 1.40 7.54
C LEU A 201 -18.56 2.27 6.30
N ASP A 202 -19.28 3.36 6.46
CA ASP A 202 -19.59 4.34 5.41
C ASP A 202 -18.67 5.56 5.46
N ARG A 203 -17.74 5.62 6.42
CA ARG A 203 -16.82 6.74 6.60
C ARG A 203 -15.47 6.27 7.14
N TRP A 204 -14.39 6.93 6.73
CA TRP A 204 -13.04 6.66 7.22
C TRP A 204 -12.20 7.91 7.37
N THR A 205 -11.35 7.94 8.40
CA THR A 205 -10.45 9.07 8.69
C THR A 205 -9.30 9.16 7.69
N VAL A 206 -8.89 10.38 7.35
CA VAL A 206 -7.75 10.68 6.47
C VAL A 206 -6.92 11.79 7.10
N ALA A 207 -5.60 11.72 6.96
CA ALA A 207 -4.66 12.66 7.59
C ALA A 207 -3.85 13.48 6.58
N ILE A 208 -3.78 13.01 5.33
CA ILE A 208 -3.05 13.66 4.22
C ILE A 208 -3.84 13.51 2.92
N HIS A 209 -3.32 14.08 1.82
CA HIS A 209 -3.93 14.01 0.48
C HIS A 209 -5.34 14.65 0.40
N HIS A 210 -5.64 15.63 1.26
CA HIS A 210 -6.99 16.22 1.34
C HIS A 210 -7.47 16.87 0.04
N GLN A 211 -6.55 17.42 -0.75
CA GLN A 211 -6.86 18.05 -2.04
C GLN A 211 -6.85 17.04 -3.21
N ASP A 212 -6.37 15.83 -2.96
CA ASP A 212 -6.20 14.79 -3.97
C ASP A 212 -7.35 13.80 -4.01
N LEU A 213 -7.95 13.50 -2.86
CA LEU A 213 -9.05 12.56 -2.68
C LEU A 213 -10.35 13.11 -3.27
N ARG A 214 -11.01 12.31 -4.11
CA ARG A 214 -12.21 12.74 -4.84
C ARG A 214 -13.27 11.64 -4.86
N PRO A 215 -14.57 12.01 -4.95
CA PRO A 215 -15.61 11.07 -5.31
C PRO A 215 -15.26 10.30 -6.60
N GLY A 216 -15.46 8.99 -6.61
CA GLY A 216 -15.12 8.09 -7.71
C GLY A 216 -13.72 7.48 -7.63
N ASP A 217 -12.85 7.99 -6.76
CA ASP A 217 -11.57 7.33 -6.47
C ASP A 217 -11.82 5.95 -5.86
N ARG A 218 -10.94 5.01 -6.17
CA ARG A 218 -11.02 3.62 -5.69
C ARG A 218 -10.15 3.45 -4.46
N PHE A 219 -10.60 2.62 -3.53
CA PHE A 219 -9.83 2.34 -2.32
C PHE A 219 -9.68 0.84 -2.04
N ALA A 220 -8.55 0.49 -1.41
CA ALA A 220 -8.31 -0.77 -0.75
C ALA A 220 -8.24 -0.56 0.76
N PHE A 221 -9.04 -1.30 1.53
CA PHE A 221 -9.06 -1.24 2.98
C PHE A 221 -7.98 -2.17 3.55
N TRP A 222 -6.93 -1.58 4.09
CA TRP A 222 -5.76 -2.27 4.60
C TRP A 222 -5.78 -2.35 6.11
N ILE A 223 -5.71 -3.56 6.65
CA ILE A 223 -5.49 -3.77 8.09
C ILE A 223 -3.98 -3.86 8.31
N SER A 224 -3.44 -3.19 9.34
CA SER A 224 -2.03 -3.26 9.72
C SER A 224 -1.76 -4.21 10.90
N GLY A 225 -0.49 -4.40 11.25
CA GLY A 225 -0.07 -5.28 12.36
C GLY A 225 0.16 -6.72 11.89
N ALA A 226 -0.04 -7.70 12.79
CA ALA A 226 0.15 -9.12 12.48
C ALA A 226 -0.75 -9.59 11.33
N ALA A 227 -1.97 -9.06 11.26
CA ALA A 227 -2.95 -9.34 10.21
C ALA A 227 -2.77 -8.47 8.95
N ALA A 228 -1.55 -7.97 8.68
CA ALA A 228 -1.31 -7.05 7.58
C ALA A 228 -1.83 -7.59 6.23
N GLY A 229 -2.69 -6.82 5.56
CA GLY A 229 -3.27 -7.21 4.27
C GLY A 229 -4.48 -6.36 3.87
N VAL A 230 -5.04 -6.66 2.70
CA VAL A 230 -6.24 -6.00 2.17
C VAL A 230 -7.49 -6.83 2.48
N TYR A 231 -8.47 -6.18 3.11
CA TYR A 231 -9.70 -6.77 3.64
C TYR A 231 -10.98 -6.24 2.97
N GLY A 232 -10.86 -5.26 2.08
CA GLY A 232 -11.96 -4.84 1.24
C GLY A 232 -11.51 -3.92 0.12
N LEU A 233 -12.35 -3.80 -0.90
CA LEU A 233 -12.18 -2.86 -2.00
C LEU A 233 -13.46 -2.04 -2.16
N GLY A 234 -13.34 -0.80 -2.59
CA GLY A 234 -14.50 0.06 -2.79
C GLY A 234 -14.20 1.37 -3.51
N GLU A 235 -15.11 2.31 -3.33
CA GLU A 235 -15.11 3.65 -3.92
C GLU A 235 -15.29 4.71 -2.83
N ILE A 236 -14.53 5.80 -2.95
CA ILE A 236 -14.73 7.02 -2.18
C ILE A 236 -15.91 7.78 -2.79
N THR A 237 -16.88 8.17 -1.97
CA THR A 237 -18.14 8.77 -2.45
C THR A 237 -18.29 10.25 -2.10
N SER A 238 -17.37 10.81 -1.31
CA SER A 238 -17.35 12.23 -0.93
C SER A 238 -15.99 12.87 -1.18
N ALA A 239 -15.97 14.21 -1.21
CA ALA A 239 -14.74 14.95 -0.92
C ALA A 239 -14.41 14.85 0.57
N VAL A 240 -13.19 15.25 0.95
CA VAL A 240 -12.80 15.32 2.37
C VAL A 240 -13.69 16.32 3.10
N HIS A 241 -14.25 15.91 4.22
CA HIS A 241 -15.05 16.75 5.11
C HIS A 241 -14.76 16.43 6.57
N ARG A 242 -15.28 17.23 7.50
CA ARG A 242 -15.04 17.03 8.94
C ARG A 242 -16.19 16.28 9.61
N THR A 243 -15.85 15.46 10.59
CA THR A 243 -16.80 14.82 11.50
C THR A 243 -16.40 15.04 12.96
N THR A 244 -17.41 15.05 13.83
CA THR A 244 -17.28 14.92 15.29
C THR A 244 -18.02 13.66 15.80
N ASP A 245 -18.60 12.88 14.89
CA ASP A 245 -19.35 11.66 15.15
C ASP A 245 -18.44 10.44 14.96
N PHE A 246 -18.32 9.64 16.02
CA PHE A 246 -17.42 8.48 16.12
C PHE A 246 -18.15 7.31 16.78
N ASP A 247 -17.95 6.12 16.23
CA ASP A 247 -18.59 4.89 16.71
C ASP A 247 -17.96 4.30 17.99
N SER A 248 -18.54 3.21 18.48
CA SER A 248 -18.12 2.52 19.70
C SER A 248 -16.94 1.55 19.51
N TYR A 249 -16.37 1.41 18.31
CA TYR A 249 -15.27 0.48 18.04
C TYR A 249 -13.89 1.10 18.25
N TRP A 250 -13.80 2.37 18.61
CA TRP A 250 -12.55 2.99 19.07
C TRP A 250 -12.10 2.37 20.40
N LYS A 251 -10.88 1.81 20.43
CA LYS A 251 -10.27 1.23 21.64
C LYS A 251 -9.63 2.27 22.55
N GLU A 252 -9.18 3.35 21.92
CA GLU A 252 -8.67 4.54 22.59
C GLU A 252 -9.68 5.68 22.40
N GLN A 253 -9.56 6.75 23.18
CA GLN A 253 -10.46 7.88 23.01
C GLN A 253 -10.29 8.49 21.61
N PRO A 254 -11.35 8.56 20.77
CA PRO A 254 -11.26 9.17 19.46
C PRO A 254 -10.90 10.65 19.57
N PRO A 255 -10.35 11.25 18.50
CA PRO A 255 -10.16 12.70 18.45
C PRO A 255 -11.51 13.43 18.58
N SER A 256 -11.49 14.69 18.99
CA SER A 256 -12.72 15.51 19.06
C SER A 256 -13.30 15.83 17.69
N GLU A 257 -12.44 15.94 16.68
CA GLU A 257 -12.80 16.13 15.28
C GLU A 257 -11.78 15.42 14.38
N ALA A 258 -12.22 14.99 13.19
CA ALA A 258 -11.34 14.38 12.18
C ALA A 258 -11.77 14.75 10.76
N ASP A 259 -10.79 14.85 9.86
CA ASP A 259 -11.03 14.87 8.42
C ASP A 259 -11.31 13.43 7.95
N VAL A 260 -12.35 13.27 7.14
CA VAL A 260 -12.89 11.98 6.72
C VAL A 260 -13.31 12.00 5.25
N VAL A 261 -13.43 10.80 4.68
CA VAL A 261 -14.12 10.55 3.40
C VAL A 261 -15.22 9.52 3.60
N ASP A 262 -16.31 9.62 2.84
CA ASP A 262 -17.37 8.63 2.81
C ASP A 262 -17.01 7.48 1.85
N LEU A 263 -17.35 6.26 2.24
CA LEU A 263 -16.95 5.02 1.59
C LEU A 263 -18.15 4.21 1.13
N ARG A 264 -18.00 3.56 -0.02
CA ARG A 264 -18.85 2.45 -0.45
C ARG A 264 -17.98 1.23 -0.74
N PHE A 265 -18.17 0.15 -0.01
CA PHE A 265 -17.50 -1.11 -0.28
C PHE A 265 -18.16 -1.85 -1.45
N ASP A 266 -17.35 -2.35 -2.37
CA ASP A 266 -17.80 -3.23 -3.45
C ASP A 266 -17.39 -4.69 -3.22
N ARG A 267 -16.35 -4.91 -2.40
CA ARG A 267 -15.85 -6.23 -2.02
C ARG A 267 -15.44 -6.28 -0.56
N TYR A 268 -15.83 -7.34 0.12
CA TYR A 268 -15.40 -7.72 1.46
C TYR A 268 -14.54 -8.98 1.36
N LEU A 269 -13.35 -8.93 1.96
CA LEU A 269 -12.32 -9.97 1.87
C LEU A 269 -11.93 -10.48 3.27
N PHE A 270 -12.83 -10.38 4.24
CA PHE A 270 -12.50 -10.75 5.62
C PHE A 270 -12.31 -12.25 5.83
N ASP A 271 -12.99 -13.09 5.08
CA ASP A 271 -12.84 -14.55 5.04
C ASP A 271 -11.71 -15.01 4.10
N ALA A 272 -11.34 -14.19 3.11
CA ALA A 272 -10.28 -14.47 2.16
C ALA A 272 -9.41 -13.23 1.87
N PRO A 273 -8.63 -12.73 2.87
CA PRO A 273 -7.87 -11.49 2.72
C PRO A 273 -6.70 -11.65 1.77
N ILE A 274 -6.33 -10.55 1.10
CA ILE A 274 -5.11 -10.50 0.31
C ILE A 274 -3.97 -10.16 1.26
N THR A 275 -3.27 -11.18 1.75
CA THR A 275 -2.26 -11.02 2.80
C THR A 275 -1.06 -10.21 2.34
N LYS A 276 -0.39 -9.54 3.28
CA LYS A 276 0.88 -8.84 3.02
C LYS A 276 1.92 -9.78 2.41
N GLN A 277 2.04 -11.02 2.89
CA GLN A 277 3.00 -11.99 2.35
C GLN A 277 2.71 -12.29 0.86
N ARG A 278 1.44 -12.49 0.50
CA ARG A 278 1.03 -12.66 -0.89
C ARG A 278 1.38 -11.44 -1.74
N LEU A 279 1.09 -10.22 -1.25
CA LEU A 279 1.40 -8.99 -1.97
C LEU A 279 2.91 -8.74 -2.12
N GLN A 280 3.71 -9.11 -1.13
CA GLN A 280 5.18 -9.03 -1.21
C GLN A 280 5.77 -9.97 -2.26
N SER A 281 5.09 -11.09 -2.55
CA SER A 281 5.52 -12.04 -3.58
C SER A 281 5.18 -11.59 -5.00
N ASP A 282 4.27 -10.63 -5.17
CA ASP A 282 3.89 -10.11 -6.48
C ASP A 282 4.85 -8.99 -6.93
N PRO A 283 5.54 -9.11 -8.08
CA PRO A 283 6.50 -8.11 -8.55
C PRO A 283 5.92 -6.72 -8.75
N ALA A 284 4.63 -6.61 -9.11
CA ALA A 284 3.97 -5.33 -9.34
C ALA A 284 3.59 -4.62 -8.03
N PHE A 285 3.48 -5.36 -6.91
CA PHE A 285 3.11 -4.81 -5.60
C PHE A 285 4.27 -4.80 -4.60
N ALA A 286 5.34 -5.57 -4.81
CA ALA A 286 6.45 -5.73 -3.87
C ALA A 286 7.15 -4.41 -3.46
N ARG A 287 6.97 -3.34 -4.24
CA ARG A 287 7.53 -2.00 -3.98
C ARG A 287 6.50 -0.95 -3.58
N ALA A 288 5.26 -1.35 -3.31
CA ALA A 288 4.21 -0.45 -2.87
C ALA A 288 4.63 0.36 -1.63
N ARG A 289 4.18 1.61 -1.56
CA ARG A 289 4.58 2.54 -0.50
C ARG A 289 4.23 2.01 0.89
N ILE A 290 3.08 1.35 1.05
CA ILE A 290 2.65 0.72 2.31
C ILE A 290 3.65 -0.35 2.80
N LEU A 291 4.34 -1.06 1.90
CA LEU A 291 5.32 -2.09 2.25
C LEU A 291 6.69 -1.49 2.59
N ARG A 292 7.10 -0.44 1.87
CA ARG A 292 8.39 0.22 2.08
C ARG A 292 8.39 1.19 3.27
N MET A 293 7.25 1.83 3.54
CA MET A 293 7.08 2.88 4.54
C MET A 293 5.77 2.68 5.31
N PRO A 294 5.62 1.59 6.09
CA PRO A 294 4.36 1.23 6.75
C PRO A 294 3.88 2.21 7.83
N GLY A 295 4.73 3.12 8.29
CA GLY A 295 4.41 4.19 9.24
C GLY A 295 4.00 5.52 8.59
N GLY A 296 3.74 5.54 7.28
CA GLY A 296 3.24 6.72 6.59
C GLY A 296 1.83 7.12 7.05
N ALA A 297 1.49 8.40 6.88
CA ALA A 297 0.14 8.88 7.18
C ALA A 297 -0.89 8.32 6.18
N ASN A 298 -2.09 8.03 6.67
CA ASN A 298 -3.22 7.56 5.88
C ASN A 298 -3.83 8.71 5.04
N PRO A 299 -4.13 8.53 3.74
CA PRO A 299 -4.03 7.33 2.91
C PRO A 299 -2.74 7.20 2.08
N PHE A 300 -2.49 6.00 1.55
CA PHE A 300 -1.36 5.72 0.67
C PHE A 300 -1.81 5.67 -0.81
N PRO A 301 -1.11 6.34 -1.74
CA PRO A 301 -1.40 6.20 -3.16
C PRO A 301 -1.02 4.80 -3.67
N LEU A 302 -1.84 4.27 -4.58
CA LEU A 302 -1.57 3.06 -5.35
C LEU A 302 -1.46 3.42 -6.84
N THR A 303 -0.53 2.77 -7.52
CA THR A 303 -0.44 2.82 -8.98
C THR A 303 -1.53 1.95 -9.63
N PRO A 304 -1.89 2.17 -10.91
CA PRO A 304 -2.83 1.30 -11.62
C PRO A 304 -2.41 -0.18 -11.67
N ALA A 305 -1.09 -0.45 -11.73
CA ALA A 305 -0.57 -1.81 -11.72
C ALA A 305 -0.76 -2.48 -10.35
N GLU A 306 -0.48 -1.75 -9.26
CA GLU A 306 -0.74 -2.22 -7.90
C GLU A 306 -2.23 -2.46 -7.67
N TRP A 307 -3.11 -1.57 -8.12
CA TRP A 307 -4.56 -1.78 -8.06
C TRP A 307 -5.01 -3.04 -8.81
N HIS A 308 -4.48 -3.26 -10.01
CA HIS A 308 -4.83 -4.44 -10.81
C HIS A 308 -4.49 -5.76 -10.08
N VAL A 309 -3.37 -5.82 -9.35
CA VAL A 309 -3.03 -6.97 -8.50
C VAL A 309 -4.10 -7.22 -7.43
N LEU A 310 -4.57 -6.14 -6.79
CA LEU A 310 -5.61 -6.23 -5.76
C LEU A 310 -6.94 -6.70 -6.35
N GLU A 311 -7.36 -6.11 -7.46
CA GLU A 311 -8.62 -6.43 -8.13
C GLU A 311 -8.64 -7.88 -8.63
N ALA A 312 -7.55 -8.34 -9.27
CA ALA A 312 -7.41 -9.73 -9.70
C ALA A 312 -7.43 -10.71 -8.53
N SER A 313 -6.86 -10.32 -7.38
CA SER A 313 -6.83 -11.16 -6.18
C SER A 313 -8.14 -11.17 -5.39
N ALA A 314 -8.98 -10.14 -5.55
CA ALA A 314 -10.24 -9.98 -4.83
C ALA A 314 -11.42 -10.78 -5.40
N ALA A 315 -11.21 -11.60 -6.44
CA ALA A 315 -12.26 -12.40 -7.08
C ALA A 315 -12.99 -13.37 -6.11
N ARG A 316 -12.33 -13.78 -5.02
CA ARG A 316 -12.92 -14.64 -3.98
C ARG A 316 -13.74 -13.87 -2.93
N GLY A 317 -13.71 -12.54 -2.96
CA GLY A 317 -14.39 -11.68 -2.00
C GLY A 317 -15.90 -11.62 -2.21
N ARG A 318 -16.61 -11.35 -1.13
CA ARG A 318 -18.06 -11.17 -1.12
C ARG A 318 -18.42 -9.79 -1.62
N THR A 319 -19.51 -9.66 -2.37
CA THR A 319 -20.00 -8.35 -2.85
C THR A 319 -20.89 -7.63 -1.84
N ASN A 320 -21.40 -8.36 -0.85
CA ASN A 320 -22.26 -7.85 0.20
C ASN A 320 -21.75 -8.36 1.54
N ARG A 321 -22.08 -7.62 2.61
CA ARG A 321 -21.86 -8.10 3.98
C ARG A 321 -22.63 -9.40 4.23
N PRO A 322 -22.16 -10.23 5.18
CA PRO A 322 -22.94 -11.39 5.62
C PRO A 322 -24.34 -10.97 6.06
N ARG A 323 -25.35 -11.80 5.80
CA ARG A 323 -26.69 -11.56 6.33
C ARG A 323 -26.70 -11.91 7.82
N ARG A 324 -27.67 -11.37 8.58
CA ARG A 324 -27.85 -11.74 10.01
C ARG A 324 -28.08 -13.23 10.25
N SER A 325 -28.61 -13.96 9.26
CA SER A 325 -28.83 -15.40 9.32
C SER A 325 -27.62 -16.25 8.93
N GLU A 326 -26.51 -15.62 8.54
CA GLU A 326 -25.31 -16.30 8.06
C GLU A 326 -24.19 -16.18 9.12
N THR A 327 -23.32 -17.19 9.18
CA THR A 327 -22.08 -17.10 9.96
C THR A 327 -21.20 -15.97 9.42
N VAL A 328 -20.76 -15.07 10.29
CA VAL A 328 -19.79 -14.03 9.95
C VAL A 328 -18.39 -14.61 10.09
N LEU A 329 -17.73 -14.87 8.97
CA LEU A 329 -16.42 -15.52 8.91
C LEU A 329 -15.29 -14.50 8.72
N THR A 330 -14.20 -14.67 9.47
CA THR A 330 -12.93 -13.97 9.26
C THR A 330 -11.77 -14.95 9.20
N SER A 331 -10.76 -14.64 8.37
CA SER A 331 -9.48 -15.34 8.27
C SER A 331 -8.38 -14.45 8.78
N ARG A 332 -7.71 -14.88 9.84
CA ARG A 332 -6.64 -14.13 10.54
C ARG A 332 -5.34 -14.92 10.47
N PRO A 333 -4.17 -14.32 10.69
CA PRO A 333 -2.95 -15.09 10.92
C PRO A 333 -3.16 -16.03 12.10
N VAL A 334 -2.52 -17.20 12.07
CA VAL A 334 -2.39 -18.01 13.30
C VAL A 334 -1.71 -17.14 14.35
N GLY A 335 -2.26 -17.11 15.57
CA GLY A 335 -1.77 -16.24 16.63
C GLY A 335 -0.33 -16.57 17.05
N ASP A 336 0.46 -15.53 17.32
CA ASP A 336 1.75 -15.67 18.00
C ASP A 336 1.49 -15.95 19.49
N VAL A 337 1.63 -17.21 19.90
CA VAL A 337 1.59 -17.57 21.33
C VAL A 337 3.03 -17.63 21.85
N PRO A 338 3.39 -16.91 22.93
CA PRO A 338 4.69 -17.07 23.58
C PRO A 338 4.91 -18.53 23.97
N GLU A 339 6.09 -19.09 23.67
CA GLU A 339 6.42 -20.51 23.95
C GLU A 339 6.23 -20.85 25.44
N ASP A 340 6.52 -19.88 26.32
CA ASP A 340 6.21 -19.90 27.75
C ASP A 340 5.70 -18.52 28.18
N THR A 341 4.64 -18.47 29.00
CA THR A 341 4.27 -17.26 29.76
C THR A 341 4.17 -17.56 31.24
N THR A 342 4.72 -16.67 32.07
CA THR A 342 4.60 -16.74 33.52
C THR A 342 3.28 -16.09 33.94
N SER A 343 2.29 -16.89 34.34
CA SER A 343 1.06 -16.36 34.95
C SER A 343 1.29 -16.14 36.44
N SER A 344 1.15 -14.89 36.91
CA SER A 344 1.12 -14.60 38.35
C SER A 344 -0.33 -14.58 38.85
N ASN A 345 -0.80 -15.71 39.39
CA ASN A 345 -1.94 -15.72 40.29
C ASN A 345 -1.45 -15.91 41.74
N ASN A 346 -2.32 -15.70 42.73
CA ASN A 346 -2.07 -15.77 44.18
C ASN A 346 -1.45 -17.09 44.72
N GLY A 347 -1.02 -18.02 43.86
CA GLY A 347 -0.35 -19.29 44.19
C GLY A 347 1.08 -19.45 43.66
N GLY A 348 1.75 -18.36 43.25
CA GLY A 348 3.13 -18.38 42.73
C GLY A 348 3.23 -18.46 41.20
N PRO A 349 4.43 -18.22 40.62
CA PRO A 349 4.62 -18.25 39.18
C PRO A 349 4.41 -19.66 38.64
N ARG A 350 3.43 -19.83 37.76
CA ARG A 350 3.23 -21.06 36.96
C ARG A 350 3.63 -20.79 35.52
N THR A 351 4.48 -21.65 34.97
CA THR A 351 4.76 -21.69 33.53
C THR A 351 3.53 -22.23 32.82
N VAL A 352 2.95 -21.43 31.93
CA VAL A 352 1.90 -21.86 31.01
C VAL A 352 2.57 -22.23 29.69
N THR A 353 2.55 -23.53 29.37
CA THR A 353 3.01 -24.07 28.09
C THR A 353 1.85 -24.13 27.11
N TYR A 354 2.10 -23.90 25.81
CA TYR A 354 1.09 -24.03 24.74
C TYR A 354 1.53 -25.06 23.69
N PRO A 355 1.38 -26.37 23.96
CA PRO A 355 1.93 -27.41 23.10
C PRO A 355 1.28 -27.44 21.72
N GLU A 356 -0.03 -27.17 21.59
CA GLU A 356 -0.68 -27.05 20.27
C GLU A 356 -0.06 -25.91 19.45
N ALA A 357 0.08 -24.72 20.02
CA ALA A 357 0.62 -23.56 19.33
C ALA A 357 2.06 -23.81 18.84
N ARG A 358 2.88 -24.48 19.66
CA ARG A 358 4.23 -24.91 19.25
C ARG A 358 4.21 -25.89 18.08
N LEU A 359 3.30 -26.88 18.11
CA LEU A 359 3.16 -27.85 17.04
C LEU A 359 2.69 -27.19 15.73
N ILE A 360 1.75 -26.25 15.81
CA ILE A 360 1.27 -25.47 14.67
C ILE A 360 2.41 -24.64 14.07
N LYS A 361 3.20 -23.96 14.91
CA LYS A 361 4.36 -23.18 14.47
C LYS A 361 5.37 -24.05 13.73
N GLN A 362 5.73 -25.21 14.29
CA GLN A 362 6.63 -26.17 13.65
C GLN A 362 6.08 -26.65 12.30
N TYR A 363 4.78 -26.93 12.22
CA TYR A 363 4.14 -27.35 10.98
C TYR A 363 4.13 -26.24 9.91
N SER A 364 3.82 -25.00 10.31
CA SER A 364 3.85 -23.81 9.46
C SER A 364 5.25 -23.57 8.88
N GLU A 365 6.28 -23.63 9.74
CA GLU A 365 7.69 -23.51 9.36
C GLU A 365 8.11 -24.62 8.37
N PHE A 366 7.72 -25.87 8.65
CA PHE A 366 8.00 -27.01 7.77
C PHE A 366 7.38 -26.86 6.37
N LEU A 367 6.14 -26.35 6.29
CA LEU A 367 5.47 -26.11 5.00
C LEU A 367 6.04 -24.89 4.25
N GLY A 368 6.63 -23.93 4.98
CA GLY A 368 7.13 -22.66 4.46
C GLY A 368 6.07 -21.82 3.75
N ARG A 369 4.81 -21.91 4.18
CA ARG A 369 3.70 -21.12 3.65
C ARG A 369 2.83 -20.57 4.78
N GLU A 370 2.14 -19.47 4.50
CA GLU A 370 1.25 -18.84 5.48
C GLU A 370 0.06 -19.76 5.80
N LEU A 371 -0.10 -20.08 7.08
CA LEU A 371 -1.31 -20.70 7.63
C LEU A 371 -2.16 -19.64 8.32
N ARG A 372 -3.47 -19.88 8.35
CA ARG A 372 -4.46 -18.92 8.87
C ARG A 372 -5.27 -19.56 9.99
N CYS A 373 -6.06 -18.74 10.68
CA CYS A 373 -7.06 -19.14 11.66
C CYS A 373 -8.41 -18.62 11.16
N LEU A 374 -9.41 -19.50 11.11
CA LEU A 374 -10.78 -19.10 10.81
C LEU A 374 -11.53 -18.82 12.11
N VAL A 375 -12.16 -17.64 12.17
CA VAL A 375 -13.03 -17.25 13.28
C VAL A 375 -14.41 -16.95 12.71
N GLY A 376 -15.41 -17.70 13.17
CA GLY A 376 -16.80 -17.54 12.76
C GLY A 376 -17.70 -17.13 13.93
N ARG A 377 -18.50 -16.08 13.76
CA ARG A 377 -19.62 -15.77 14.66
C ARG A 377 -20.90 -16.34 14.07
N LEU A 378 -21.49 -17.32 14.75
CA LEU A 378 -22.73 -17.95 14.33
C LEU A 378 -23.93 -16.99 14.50
N PRO A 379 -25.05 -17.22 13.78
CA PRO A 379 -26.28 -16.44 13.95
C PRO A 379 -26.84 -16.47 15.38
N THR A 380 -26.52 -17.50 16.16
CA THR A 380 -26.87 -17.66 17.58
C THR A 380 -26.03 -16.77 18.50
N GLY A 381 -24.94 -16.17 17.99
CA GLY A 381 -23.99 -15.35 18.73
C GLY A 381 -22.76 -16.11 19.23
N GLU A 382 -22.76 -17.44 19.13
CA GLU A 382 -21.61 -18.29 19.47
C GLU A 382 -20.42 -18.01 18.56
N GLU A 383 -19.21 -18.07 19.11
CA GLU A 383 -17.98 -17.90 18.36
C GLU A 383 -17.26 -19.24 18.23
N LEU A 384 -16.92 -19.62 17.00
CA LEU A 384 -16.09 -20.76 16.68
C LEU A 384 -14.73 -20.27 16.21
N VAL A 385 -13.67 -20.74 16.86
CA VAL A 385 -12.28 -20.48 16.48
C VAL A 385 -11.67 -21.82 16.07
N CYS A 386 -11.22 -21.89 14.83
CA CYS A 386 -10.47 -23.02 14.31
C CYS A 386 -8.97 -22.76 14.48
N ASP A 387 -8.22 -23.77 14.93
CA ASP A 387 -6.77 -23.68 15.13
C ASP A 387 -6.03 -23.23 13.87
N VAL A 388 -6.24 -23.95 12.76
CA VAL A 388 -5.48 -23.76 11.53
C VAL A 388 -6.36 -23.98 10.29
N PHE A 389 -6.22 -23.08 9.33
CA PHE A 389 -6.78 -23.17 7.99
C PHE A 389 -5.68 -22.97 6.95
N ASP A 390 -5.56 -23.94 6.05
CA ASP A 390 -4.69 -23.87 4.88
C ASP A 390 -5.52 -23.46 3.66
N ASP A 391 -5.40 -22.20 3.23
CA ASP A 391 -6.12 -21.67 2.07
C ASP A 391 -5.73 -22.35 0.77
N ARG A 392 -4.47 -22.81 0.64
CA ARG A 392 -3.97 -23.45 -0.59
C ARG A 392 -4.63 -24.80 -0.82
N GLN A 393 -4.90 -25.54 0.25
CA GLN A 393 -5.55 -26.86 0.18
C GLN A 393 -7.04 -26.81 0.51
N THR A 394 -7.56 -25.66 0.96
CA THR A 394 -8.91 -25.56 1.52
C THR A 394 -9.10 -26.64 2.59
N MET A 395 -8.23 -26.60 3.61
CA MET A 395 -8.16 -27.61 4.66
C MET A 395 -8.26 -26.95 6.04
N ILE A 396 -9.15 -27.47 6.88
CA ILE A 396 -9.22 -27.15 8.31
C ILE A 396 -8.40 -28.20 9.06
N ILE A 397 -7.51 -27.73 9.92
CA ILE A 397 -6.60 -28.57 10.69
C ILE A 397 -6.83 -28.26 12.18
N GLU A 398 -7.09 -29.30 12.96
CA GLU A 398 -7.18 -29.22 14.41
C GLU A 398 -5.93 -29.83 15.03
N ALA A 399 -5.22 -29.05 15.84
CA ALA A 399 -4.01 -29.51 16.51
C ALA A 399 -4.35 -30.05 17.89
N LYS A 400 -3.64 -31.10 18.32
CA LYS A 400 -3.73 -31.59 19.70
C LYS A 400 -2.35 -31.81 20.29
N ALA A 401 -2.19 -31.45 21.56
CA ALA A 401 -0.94 -31.65 22.31
C ALA A 401 -0.56 -33.13 22.54
N SER A 402 -1.47 -34.07 22.30
CA SER A 402 -1.26 -35.49 22.60
C SER A 402 -1.91 -36.40 21.57
N THR A 403 -1.45 -37.66 21.52
CA THR A 403 -2.00 -38.72 20.65
C THR A 403 -3.07 -39.56 21.36
N SER A 404 -3.64 -39.08 22.47
CA SER A 404 -4.63 -39.82 23.24
C SER A 404 -5.92 -40.03 22.43
N ARG A 405 -6.64 -41.13 22.71
CA ARG A 405 -7.95 -41.39 22.09
C ARG A 405 -8.96 -40.28 22.41
N GLN A 406 -8.87 -39.68 23.59
CA GLN A 406 -9.75 -38.59 24.00
C GLN A 406 -9.51 -37.35 23.13
N ASP A 407 -8.26 -36.96 22.93
CA ASP A 407 -7.92 -35.75 22.16
C ASP A 407 -8.24 -35.93 20.68
N VAL A 408 -7.94 -37.11 20.12
CA VAL A 408 -8.30 -37.40 18.72
C VAL A 408 -9.81 -37.37 18.50
N ARG A 409 -10.61 -37.90 19.44
CA ARG A 409 -12.08 -37.84 19.35
C ARG A 409 -12.61 -36.42 19.49
N MET A 410 -12.01 -35.63 20.37
CA MET A 410 -12.34 -34.20 20.52
C MET A 410 -12.06 -33.46 19.20
N ALA A 411 -10.89 -33.69 18.62
CA ALA A 411 -10.50 -33.08 17.35
C ALA A 411 -11.47 -33.44 16.22
N ILE A 412 -11.89 -34.71 16.12
CA ILE A 412 -12.92 -35.14 15.15
C ILE A 412 -14.20 -34.32 15.33
N GLY A 413 -14.68 -34.17 16.57
CA GLY A 413 -15.90 -33.42 16.87
C GLY A 413 -15.79 -31.95 16.45
N GLN A 414 -14.71 -31.28 16.85
CA GLN A 414 -14.43 -29.89 16.48
C GLN A 414 -14.31 -29.71 14.97
N LEU A 415 -13.58 -30.58 14.27
CA LEU A 415 -13.43 -30.51 12.82
C LEU A 415 -14.76 -30.63 12.08
N LEU A 416 -15.65 -31.54 12.52
CA LEU A 416 -16.99 -31.66 11.92
C LEU A 416 -17.84 -30.40 12.18
N ASP A 417 -17.72 -29.81 13.36
CA ASP A 417 -18.40 -28.56 13.72
C ASP A 417 -17.93 -27.38 12.87
N TYR A 418 -16.60 -27.21 12.74
CA TYR A 418 -16.01 -26.18 11.89
C TYR A 418 -16.32 -26.38 10.41
N GLN A 419 -16.29 -27.62 9.91
CA GLN A 419 -16.69 -27.91 8.53
C GLN A 419 -18.14 -27.49 8.29
N HIS A 420 -19.04 -27.88 9.19
CA HIS A 420 -20.45 -27.60 9.03
C HIS A 420 -20.76 -26.10 9.05
N HIS A 421 -20.16 -25.35 9.98
CA HIS A 421 -20.52 -23.96 10.23
C HIS A 421 -19.63 -22.90 9.56
N LEU A 422 -18.37 -23.23 9.26
CA LEU A 422 -17.39 -22.27 8.75
C LEU A 422 -17.06 -22.52 7.28
N ARG A 423 -16.72 -23.76 6.90
CA ARG A 423 -16.31 -24.13 5.53
C ARG A 423 -16.78 -25.53 5.14
N PRO A 424 -18.02 -25.67 4.61
CA PRO A 424 -18.57 -26.96 4.18
C PRO A 424 -17.78 -27.64 3.06
N ASP A 425 -17.00 -26.86 2.31
CA ASP A 425 -16.13 -27.30 1.22
C ASP A 425 -14.75 -27.78 1.70
N ALA A 426 -14.41 -27.59 2.98
CA ALA A 426 -13.08 -27.88 3.49
C ALA A 426 -12.82 -29.38 3.67
N SER A 427 -11.62 -29.81 3.30
CA SER A 427 -11.05 -31.06 3.79
C SER A 427 -10.61 -30.90 5.25
N LEU A 428 -10.53 -32.01 5.99
CA LEU A 428 -10.28 -32.01 7.43
C LEU A 428 -9.03 -32.79 7.76
N ALA A 429 -8.20 -32.26 8.66
CA ALA A 429 -7.03 -32.95 9.17
C ALA A 429 -6.84 -32.80 10.68
N VAL A 430 -6.28 -33.83 11.31
CA VAL A 430 -5.82 -33.79 12.70
C VAL A 430 -4.29 -33.73 12.71
N LEU A 431 -3.74 -32.73 13.38
CA LEU A 431 -2.31 -32.53 13.55
C LEU A 431 -1.86 -32.99 14.94
N LEU A 432 -0.95 -33.98 15.00
CA LEU A 432 -0.48 -34.61 16.23
C LEU A 432 1.06 -34.53 16.39
N PRO A 433 1.57 -34.52 17.63
CA PRO A 433 3.01 -34.42 17.89
C PRO A 433 3.78 -35.72 17.62
N ALA A 434 3.07 -36.85 17.47
CA ALA A 434 3.63 -38.16 17.20
C ALA A 434 2.60 -39.03 16.47
N ARG A 435 3.04 -40.16 15.92
CA ARG A 435 2.15 -41.14 15.30
C ARG A 435 1.22 -41.77 16.36
N PRO A 436 -0.12 -41.71 16.20
CA PRO A 436 -1.04 -42.30 17.16
C PRO A 436 -1.14 -43.82 16.99
N ALA A 437 -1.79 -44.50 17.94
CA ALA A 437 -2.03 -45.94 17.88
C ALA A 437 -2.78 -46.35 16.59
N PRO A 438 -2.52 -47.54 15.99
CA PRO A 438 -3.13 -47.96 14.73
C PRO A 438 -4.66 -47.84 14.69
N SER A 439 -5.34 -48.19 15.79
CA SER A 439 -6.80 -48.06 15.90
C SER A 439 -7.35 -46.62 15.81
N LEU A 440 -6.52 -45.60 16.08
CA LEU A 440 -6.89 -44.19 15.88
C LEU A 440 -6.62 -43.75 14.44
N ILE A 441 -5.58 -44.30 13.79
CA ILE A 441 -5.34 -44.10 12.36
C ILE A 441 -6.52 -44.65 11.55
N ASP A 442 -6.99 -45.86 11.88
CA ASP A 442 -8.16 -46.48 11.24
C ASP A 442 -9.43 -45.66 11.46
N LEU A 443 -9.60 -45.08 12.66
CA LEU A 443 -10.72 -44.20 12.97
C LEU A 443 -10.72 -42.93 12.10
N LEU A 444 -9.58 -42.22 12.02
CA LEU A 444 -9.46 -41.02 11.19
C LEU A 444 -9.66 -41.32 9.70
N LYS A 445 -9.15 -42.47 9.24
CA LYS A 445 -9.40 -42.96 7.88
C LYS A 445 -10.88 -43.21 7.62
N ALA A 446 -11.59 -43.81 8.58
CA ALA A 446 -13.03 -44.09 8.47
C ALA A 446 -13.88 -42.81 8.45
N THR A 447 -13.45 -41.72 9.12
CA THR A 447 -14.11 -40.41 9.03
C THR A 447 -13.73 -39.61 7.78
N GLY A 448 -12.78 -40.12 6.97
CA GLY A 448 -12.27 -39.42 5.80
C GLY A 448 -11.38 -38.22 6.15
N MET A 449 -10.88 -38.14 7.37
CA MET A 449 -9.98 -37.09 7.86
C MET A 449 -8.53 -37.48 7.62
N GLU A 450 -7.71 -36.49 7.26
CA GLU A 450 -6.28 -36.67 7.11
C GLU A 450 -5.60 -36.67 8.48
N LEU A 451 -4.70 -37.63 8.71
CA LEU A 451 -3.78 -37.57 9.85
C LEU A 451 -2.47 -36.94 9.38
N ILE A 452 -2.05 -35.90 10.11
CA ILE A 452 -0.73 -35.27 10.02
C ILE A 452 -0.03 -35.49 11.36
N TYR A 453 1.21 -35.97 11.34
CA TYR A 453 1.98 -36.16 12.57
C TYR A 453 3.47 -35.85 12.39
N CYS A 454 4.11 -35.42 13.48
CA CYS A 454 5.56 -35.22 13.53
C CYS A 454 6.28 -36.52 13.93
N GLU A 455 7.35 -36.86 13.22
CA GLU A 455 8.28 -37.94 13.57
C GLU A 455 9.70 -37.43 13.25
N ASP A 456 10.58 -37.42 14.26
CA ASP A 456 11.96 -36.92 14.14
C ASP A 456 12.11 -35.53 13.49
N GLY A 457 11.17 -34.62 13.79
CA GLY A 457 11.16 -33.25 13.26
C GLY A 457 10.66 -33.12 11.82
N THR A 458 10.18 -34.21 11.23
CA THR A 458 9.56 -34.24 9.91
C THR A 458 8.05 -34.49 10.04
N PHE A 459 7.25 -33.80 9.23
CA PHE A 459 5.80 -34.03 9.21
C PHE A 459 5.42 -35.03 8.12
N HIS A 460 4.61 -36.01 8.51
CA HIS A 460 4.06 -37.04 7.64
C HIS A 460 2.55 -36.87 7.52
N SER A 461 2.01 -37.13 6.32
CA SER A 461 0.57 -37.17 6.08
C SER A 461 0.15 -38.52 5.51
N THR A 462 -1.07 -38.92 5.87
CA THR A 462 -1.71 -40.16 5.40
C THR A 462 -2.36 -40.06 4.01
N ARG A 463 -2.52 -38.84 3.46
CA ARG A 463 -3.12 -38.60 2.14
C ARG A 463 -2.16 -38.00 1.14
N THR A 464 -1.37 -37.03 1.58
CA THR A 464 -0.53 -36.23 0.69
C THR A 464 0.93 -36.35 1.14
N PRO A 465 1.87 -36.81 0.29
CA PRO A 465 3.28 -36.72 0.63
C PRO A 465 3.64 -35.26 0.91
N LEU A 466 4.14 -34.97 2.11
CA LEU A 466 4.60 -33.63 2.46
C LEU A 466 6.09 -33.54 2.14
N THR A 467 6.49 -32.54 1.35
CA THR A 467 7.89 -32.22 1.09
C THR A 467 8.28 -31.01 1.92
N ALA A 468 9.32 -31.15 2.74
CA ALA A 468 9.98 -30.00 3.35
C ALA A 468 10.41 -29.02 2.26
N GLN A 469 10.21 -27.72 2.46
CA GLN A 469 10.83 -26.74 1.57
C GLN A 469 12.36 -26.83 1.70
N GLY A 470 13.03 -27.32 0.66
CA GLY A 470 14.50 -27.28 0.58
C GLY A 470 15.24 -28.45 -0.09
N ALA A 471 14.58 -29.52 -0.53
CA ALA A 471 15.27 -30.53 -1.36
C ALA A 471 15.10 -30.19 -2.85
N PRO A 472 16.19 -30.00 -3.64
CA PRO A 472 16.06 -29.84 -5.08
C PRO A 472 15.36 -31.06 -5.65
N VAL A 473 14.36 -30.82 -6.51
CA VAL A 473 13.80 -31.87 -7.36
C VAL A 473 14.90 -32.21 -8.37
N GLU A 474 15.72 -33.21 -8.07
CA GLU A 474 16.53 -33.86 -9.09
C GLU A 474 15.58 -34.41 -10.15
N ARG A 475 15.68 -33.83 -11.35
CA ARG A 475 15.11 -34.39 -12.58
C ARG A 475 16.17 -35.25 -13.25
#